data_AF-A0A7R7A6S7-F1
#
_entry.id   AF-A0A7R7A6S7-F1
#
_cell.length_a   1.000
_cell.length_b   1.000
_cell.length_c   1.000
_cell.angle_alpha   90.00
_cell.angle_beta   90.00
_cell.angle_gamma   90.00
#
_symmetry.space_group_name_H-M   'P 1'
#
loop_
_entity.id
_entity.type
_entity.pdbx_description
1 polymer ?
#
loop_
_entity_poly.entity_id
_entity_poly.type
_entity_poly.pdbx_seq_one_letter_code
_entity_poly.pdbx_strand_id
1 'polypeptide(L)'
;MKKYRLKLTALTPIHIGTGEVYEPTNFIIDDGYLYEFDEIKFYKNLPQQDKEQFKKVVSKSGYESLFELHKFIKSRKEYAKKAYIKKVQVTKSFAKDYEKKIGRADQNEGGRRIDPRKVFNRFEIEKTIRFNNRPNNVYIPGSSLKGSISTAYQEYIYKKDKKKWEKWFKNSNPSQNLFKELSIADAIPLKAYSIIGYALNKERFEEDDQGPTIKLETIFSNEKQQSIFETDLTIKDFYDLDKEVDIKEIQKACNEHYLPIFEQMFKPYATFKGKKVDDFTNEYYSDAFYEKYKNFKPKENQFLIRVGKYSQARAVTIDGMRKIRVKVSGGGPRRKPNKWETLDQETTTWMFGVSERSNQNLLPFGWVLCEVIDQGK
;
A
#
# COMPACT_ATOMS: atom_id res chain seq x y z
N MET A 1 -3.00 -13.13 -31.68
CA MET A 1 -2.58 -12.38 -30.47
C MET A 1 -3.18 -10.99 -30.52
N LYS A 2 -3.76 -10.50 -29.41
CA LYS A 2 -4.32 -9.14 -29.30
C LYS A 2 -3.50 -8.30 -28.32
N LYS A 3 -3.20 -7.05 -28.67
CA LYS A 3 -2.43 -6.12 -27.83
C LYS A 3 -3.26 -4.88 -27.50
N TYR A 4 -3.19 -4.45 -26.24
CA TYR A 4 -3.91 -3.29 -25.73
C TYR A 4 -2.95 -2.40 -24.96
N ARG A 5 -3.06 -1.09 -25.16
CA ARG A 5 -2.38 -0.11 -24.31
C ARG A 5 -3.34 0.41 -23.27
N LEU A 6 -2.91 0.37 -22.02
CA LEU A 6 -3.68 0.84 -20.87
C LEU A 6 -3.03 2.08 -20.28
N LYS A 7 -3.83 3.13 -20.09
CA LYS A 7 -3.50 4.25 -19.22
C LYS A 7 -4.05 3.96 -17.83
N LEU A 8 -3.20 4.03 -16.83
CA LEU A 8 -3.55 3.78 -15.44
C LEU A 8 -3.51 5.10 -14.67
N THR A 9 -4.63 5.47 -14.06
CA THR A 9 -4.71 6.64 -13.16
C THR A 9 -4.90 6.14 -11.73
N ALA A 10 -3.89 6.32 -10.89
CA ALA A 10 -4.04 6.09 -9.45
C ALA A 10 -5.02 7.13 -8.89
N LEU A 11 -6.15 6.66 -8.37
CA LEU A 11 -7.17 7.52 -7.75
C LEU A 11 -6.82 7.84 -6.30
N THR A 12 -6.10 6.92 -5.65
CA THR A 12 -5.71 7.02 -4.24
C THR A 12 -4.29 6.49 -4.01
N PRO A 13 -3.70 6.69 -2.82
CA PRO A 13 -2.33 6.23 -2.55
C PRO A 13 -2.21 4.72 -2.68
N ILE A 14 -1.06 4.24 -3.18
CA ILE A 14 -0.77 2.83 -3.39
C ILE A 14 0.53 2.49 -2.68
N HIS A 15 0.54 1.38 -1.94
CA HIS A 15 1.77 0.81 -1.40
C HIS A 15 1.97 -0.60 -1.94
N ILE A 16 3.06 -0.80 -2.66
CA ILE A 16 3.50 -2.11 -3.15
C ILE A 16 4.83 -2.39 -2.48
N GLY A 17 4.79 -3.12 -1.37
CA GLY A 17 5.96 -3.34 -0.52
C GLY A 17 6.98 -4.28 -1.18
N THR A 18 8.27 -3.98 -0.98
CA THR A 18 9.38 -4.84 -1.40
C THR A 18 9.82 -5.83 -0.32
N GLY A 19 9.32 -5.67 0.91
CA GLY A 19 9.84 -6.34 2.10
C GLY A 19 11.02 -5.60 2.75
N GLU A 20 11.54 -4.56 2.10
CA GLU A 20 12.59 -3.72 2.63
C GLU A 20 12.03 -2.50 3.38
N VAL A 21 12.87 -1.91 4.23
CA VAL A 21 12.55 -0.70 4.99
C VAL A 21 13.63 0.37 4.79
N TYR A 22 13.27 1.63 5.00
CA TYR A 22 14.24 2.66 5.35
C TYR A 22 14.66 2.42 6.79
N GLU A 23 15.94 2.14 6.98
CA GLU A 23 16.46 1.86 8.30
C GLU A 23 16.86 3.18 8.96
N PRO A 24 16.54 3.36 10.24
CA PRO A 24 16.82 4.61 10.93
C PRO A 24 18.30 5.06 10.92
N THR A 25 19.23 4.13 10.65
CA THR A 25 20.67 4.36 10.48
C THR A 25 21.08 4.79 9.07
N ASN A 26 20.20 4.66 8.08
CA ASN A 26 20.50 4.92 6.66
C ASN A 26 19.70 6.09 6.05
N PHE A 27 18.96 6.85 6.88
CA PHE A 27 18.29 8.06 6.42
C PHE A 27 18.29 9.21 7.43
N ILE A 28 18.14 10.42 6.89
CA ILE A 28 17.77 11.62 7.65
C ILE A 28 16.51 12.24 7.06
N ILE A 29 15.77 13.02 7.86
CA ILE A 29 14.66 13.84 7.36
C ILE A 29 15.01 15.31 7.55
N ASP A 30 14.93 16.08 6.47
CA ASP A 30 15.23 17.51 6.45
C ASP A 30 14.47 18.20 5.32
N ASP A 31 14.10 19.47 5.48
CA ASP A 31 13.42 20.28 4.46
C ASP A 31 12.17 19.62 3.83
N GLY A 32 11.45 18.78 4.57
CA GLY A 32 10.25 18.07 4.08
C GLY A 32 10.53 16.83 3.23
N TYR A 33 11.77 16.31 3.28
CA TYR A 33 12.16 15.09 2.57
C TYR A 33 12.95 14.13 3.46
N LEU A 34 12.74 12.83 3.24
CA LEU A 34 13.66 11.78 3.66
C LEU A 34 14.78 11.66 2.63
N TYR A 35 16.02 11.66 3.11
CA TYR A 35 17.23 11.40 2.34
C TYR A 35 17.81 10.05 2.79
N GLU A 36 17.66 9.02 1.96
CA GLU A 36 18.41 7.77 2.14
C GLU A 36 19.80 7.98 1.56
N PHE A 37 20.84 7.60 2.31
CA PHE A 37 22.22 7.88 1.96
C PHE A 37 23.10 6.64 1.98
N ASP A 38 24.17 6.68 1.20
CA ASP A 38 25.21 5.66 1.19
C ASP A 38 26.10 5.85 2.42
N GLU A 39 26.07 4.87 3.34
CA GLU A 39 26.78 4.93 4.62
C GLU A 39 28.30 5.04 4.46
N ILE A 40 28.87 4.41 3.42
CA ILE A 40 30.31 4.46 3.13
C ILE A 40 30.69 5.84 2.63
N LYS A 41 29.90 6.43 1.71
CA LYS A 41 30.11 7.80 1.23
C LYS A 41 29.91 8.81 2.36
N PHE A 42 28.91 8.62 3.21
CA PHE A 42 28.68 9.43 4.39
C PHE A 42 29.93 9.44 5.29
N TYR A 43 30.43 8.27 5.68
CA TYR A 43 31.62 8.16 6.52
C TYR A 43 32.87 8.76 5.86
N LYS A 44 33.09 8.53 4.56
CA LYS A 44 34.23 9.10 3.82
C LYS A 44 34.22 10.63 3.84
N ASN A 45 33.03 11.24 3.75
CA ASN A 45 32.83 12.68 3.71
C ASN A 45 32.96 13.35 5.10
N LEU A 46 32.99 12.59 6.19
CA LEU A 46 33.16 13.14 7.53
C LEU A 46 34.59 13.72 7.73
N PRO A 47 34.73 14.84 8.46
CA PRO A 47 36.01 15.31 8.99
C PRO A 47 36.70 14.25 9.86
N GLN A 48 38.03 14.34 10.01
CA GLN A 48 38.81 13.35 10.77
C GLN A 48 38.33 13.20 12.23
N GLN A 49 38.04 14.31 12.90
CA GLN A 49 37.50 14.31 14.26
C GLN A 49 36.16 13.58 14.36
N ASP A 50 35.26 13.81 13.40
CA ASP A 50 33.96 13.15 13.34
C ASP A 50 34.08 11.66 13.01
N LYS A 51 35.08 11.25 12.21
CA LYS A 51 35.38 9.83 11.94
C LYS A 51 35.80 9.10 13.22
N GLU A 52 36.63 9.72 14.04
CA GLU A 52 37.04 9.16 15.33
C GLU A 52 35.87 9.07 16.31
N GLN A 53 35.00 10.10 16.34
CA GLN A 53 33.78 10.06 17.12
C GLN A 53 32.83 8.96 16.64
N PHE A 54 32.63 8.82 15.33
CA PHE A 54 31.82 7.76 14.74
C PHE A 54 32.32 6.38 15.14
N LYS A 55 33.64 6.13 15.04
CA LYS A 55 34.26 4.86 15.48
C LYS A 55 33.95 4.55 16.96
N LYS A 56 34.03 5.55 17.84
CA LYS A 56 33.69 5.39 19.27
C LYS A 56 32.22 5.04 19.49
N VAL A 57 31.32 5.63 18.70
CA VAL A 57 29.88 5.35 18.79
C VAL A 57 29.55 3.93 18.33
N VAL A 58 30.09 3.50 17.18
CA VAL A 58 29.82 2.15 16.64
C VAL A 58 30.54 1.02 17.37
N SER A 59 31.65 1.32 18.08
CA SER A 59 32.35 0.33 18.90
C SER A 59 31.62 -0.04 20.20
N LYS A 60 30.59 0.72 20.59
CA LYS A 60 29.78 0.42 21.77
C LYS A 60 28.82 -0.74 21.47
N SER A 61 28.84 -1.76 22.31
CA SER A 61 27.89 -2.86 22.26
C SER A 61 26.56 -2.48 22.92
N GLY A 62 25.45 -2.98 22.36
CA GLY A 62 24.10 -2.81 22.92
C GLY A 62 23.24 -1.75 22.20
N TYR A 63 21.93 -1.80 22.39
CA TYR A 63 20.96 -0.96 21.67
C TYR A 63 21.05 0.53 21.96
N GLU A 64 21.65 0.92 23.09
CA GLU A 64 21.91 2.33 23.41
C GLU A 64 22.84 2.99 22.39
N SER A 65 23.75 2.21 21.78
CA SER A 65 24.65 2.72 20.74
C SER A 65 23.92 3.11 19.45
N LEU A 66 22.77 2.50 19.16
CA LEU A 66 21.95 2.85 17.99
C LEU A 66 21.32 4.24 18.13
N PHE A 67 20.89 4.62 19.34
CA PHE A 67 20.38 5.96 19.59
C PHE A 67 21.48 7.02 19.46
N GLU A 68 22.66 6.72 19.98
CA GLU A 68 23.83 7.59 19.82
C GLU A 68 24.23 7.74 18.36
N LEU A 69 24.20 6.63 17.59
CA LEU A 69 24.48 6.62 16.16
C LEU A 69 23.50 7.51 15.40
N HIS A 70 22.20 7.43 15.68
CA HIS A 70 21.23 8.31 15.03
C HIS A 70 21.41 9.77 15.41
N LYS A 71 21.66 10.06 16.70
CA LYS A 71 21.96 11.43 17.14
C LYS A 71 23.16 11.98 16.39
N PHE A 72 24.21 11.17 16.24
CA PHE A 72 25.41 11.53 15.50
C PHE A 72 25.07 11.84 14.03
N ILE A 73 24.43 10.91 13.33
CA ILE A 73 24.03 11.07 11.92
C ILE A 73 23.17 12.32 11.74
N LYS A 74 22.15 12.51 12.59
CA LYS A 74 21.26 13.68 12.55
C LYS A 74 22.03 14.99 12.77
N SER A 75 22.98 15.02 13.72
CA SER A 75 23.82 16.20 13.97
C SER A 75 24.79 16.52 12.82
N ARG A 76 24.96 15.57 11.89
CA ARG A 76 25.82 15.65 10.70
C ARG A 76 25.00 15.52 9.41
N LYS A 77 23.72 15.92 9.45
CA LYS A 77 22.78 15.78 8.33
C LYS A 77 23.28 16.36 7.00
N GLU A 78 24.10 17.41 7.02
CA GLU A 78 24.67 18.00 5.80
C GLU A 78 25.57 17.03 5.03
N TYR A 79 26.31 16.16 5.74
CA TYR A 79 27.13 15.13 5.11
C TYR A 79 26.26 13.99 4.56
N ALA A 80 25.18 13.63 5.28
CA ALA A 80 24.20 12.65 4.80
C ALA A 80 23.47 13.17 3.55
N LYS A 81 23.06 14.43 3.52
CA LYS A 81 22.48 15.11 2.34
C LYS A 81 23.44 15.15 1.17
N LYS A 82 24.76 15.22 1.37
CA LYS A 82 25.76 15.12 0.29
C LYS A 82 25.98 13.68 -0.19
N ALA A 83 25.72 12.69 0.66
CA ALA A 83 25.88 11.27 0.35
C ALA A 83 24.56 10.58 -0.06
N TYR A 84 23.49 11.34 -0.26
CA TYR A 84 22.17 10.77 -0.56
C TYR A 84 22.17 9.98 -1.88
N ILE A 85 21.46 8.86 -1.88
CA ILE A 85 21.20 8.03 -3.06
C ILE A 85 19.75 8.13 -3.51
N LYS A 86 18.86 8.57 -2.62
CA LYS A 86 17.44 8.73 -2.90
C LYS A 86 16.82 9.77 -1.98
N LYS A 87 15.81 10.46 -2.53
CA LYS A 87 15.06 11.50 -1.84
C LYS A 87 13.57 11.24 -2.01
N VAL A 88 12.82 11.22 -0.90
CA VAL A 88 11.37 10.97 -0.89
C VAL A 88 10.67 12.04 -0.08
N GLN A 89 9.57 12.58 -0.60
CA GLN A 89 8.79 13.58 0.13
C GLN A 89 8.18 12.96 1.39
N VAL A 90 8.15 13.69 2.50
CA VAL A 90 7.45 13.28 3.72
C VAL A 90 6.31 14.25 4.00
N THR A 91 5.26 13.79 4.69
CA THR A 91 4.24 14.73 5.17
C THR A 91 4.82 15.66 6.24
N LYS A 92 4.25 16.86 6.37
CA LYS A 92 4.69 17.84 7.39
C LYS A 92 4.62 17.28 8.81
N SER A 93 3.56 16.53 9.11
CA SER A 93 3.41 15.91 10.43
C SER A 93 4.41 14.79 10.65
N PHE A 94 4.72 13.98 9.63
CA PHE A 94 5.75 12.94 9.73
C PHE A 94 7.14 13.54 10.02
N ALA A 95 7.51 14.63 9.35
CA ALA A 95 8.77 15.34 9.63
C ALA A 95 8.84 15.85 11.08
N LYS A 96 7.74 16.42 11.60
CA LYS A 96 7.65 16.86 13.00
C LYS A 96 7.76 15.69 13.98
N ASP A 97 7.12 14.57 13.68
CA ASP A 97 7.17 13.37 14.52
C ASP A 97 8.59 12.79 14.56
N TYR A 98 9.27 12.75 13.40
CA TYR A 98 10.68 12.37 13.33
C TYR A 98 11.52 13.29 14.22
N GLU A 99 11.42 14.61 14.05
CA GLU A 99 12.20 15.58 14.83
C GLU A 99 12.02 15.44 16.34
N LYS A 100 10.78 15.20 16.80
CA LYS A 100 10.45 15.05 18.22
C LYS A 100 10.94 13.75 18.84
N LYS A 101 10.87 12.64 18.08
CA LYS A 101 11.08 11.29 18.61
C LYS A 101 12.51 10.77 18.37
N ILE A 102 13.17 11.18 17.29
CA ILE A 102 14.47 10.63 16.90
C ILE A 102 15.54 10.91 17.97
N GLY A 103 16.30 9.88 18.33
CA GLY A 103 17.36 9.98 19.33
C GLY A 103 16.86 10.18 20.76
N ARG A 104 15.59 9.95 21.07
CA ARG A 104 15.08 10.00 22.46
C ARG A 104 14.55 8.63 22.87
N ALA A 105 14.88 8.20 24.08
CA ALA A 105 14.14 7.14 24.75
C ALA A 105 12.81 7.76 25.19
N ASP A 106 11.70 7.32 24.60
CA ASP A 106 10.36 7.86 24.91
C ASP A 106 9.98 7.44 26.34
N GLN A 107 10.07 8.37 27.32
CA GLN A 107 9.82 8.08 28.75
C GLN A 107 8.34 7.81 29.08
N ASN A 108 7.44 7.91 28.10
CA ASN A 108 5.99 7.94 28.32
C ASN A 108 5.28 6.58 28.34
N GLU A 109 5.99 5.44 28.40
CA GLU A 109 5.38 4.12 28.61
C GLU A 109 5.49 3.64 30.07
N GLY A 110 4.77 4.32 30.96
CA GLY A 110 4.23 3.75 32.21
C GLY A 110 5.13 2.81 33.03
N GLY A 111 6.34 3.26 33.39
CA GLY A 111 7.16 2.64 34.43
C GLY A 111 7.71 1.24 34.15
N ARG A 112 7.58 0.70 32.93
CA ARG A 112 8.23 -0.56 32.53
C ARG A 112 9.52 -0.28 31.79
N ARG A 113 10.56 -1.06 32.11
CA ARG A 113 11.87 -1.05 31.43
C ARG A 113 11.64 -1.18 29.92
N ILE A 114 11.85 -0.09 29.19
CA ILE A 114 11.59 0.00 27.75
C ILE A 114 12.55 -0.94 27.04
N ASP A 115 12.04 -1.82 26.18
CA ASP A 115 12.87 -2.65 25.30
C ASP A 115 13.45 -1.74 24.19
N PRO A 116 14.75 -1.47 24.19
CA PRO A 116 15.38 -0.58 23.21
C PRO A 116 15.18 -1.05 21.76
N ARG A 117 14.99 -2.36 21.53
CA ARG A 117 14.67 -2.95 20.21
C ARG A 117 13.37 -2.40 19.67
N LYS A 118 12.34 -2.33 20.51
CA LYS A 118 11.00 -1.86 20.11
C LYS A 118 10.99 -0.38 19.74
N VAL A 119 11.85 0.42 20.37
CA VAL A 119 11.97 1.84 20.07
C VAL A 119 12.76 2.08 18.79
N PHE A 120 13.79 1.27 18.50
CA PHE A 120 14.54 1.35 17.25
C PHE A 120 13.67 0.98 16.04
N ASN A 121 13.01 -0.18 16.10
CA ASN A 121 12.09 -0.64 15.03
C ASN A 121 10.92 0.32 14.82
N ARG A 122 10.57 1.15 15.82
CA ARG A 122 9.53 2.18 15.68
C ARG A 122 9.83 3.18 14.57
N PHE A 123 11.09 3.33 14.12
CA PHE A 123 11.47 4.28 13.07
C PHE A 123 11.63 3.64 11.68
N GLU A 124 11.48 2.34 11.54
CA GLU A 124 11.46 1.68 10.23
C GLU A 124 10.28 2.20 9.41
N ILE A 125 10.51 2.40 8.12
CA ILE A 125 9.51 2.89 7.17
C ILE A 125 9.47 1.91 6.00
N GLU A 126 8.32 1.29 5.75
CA GLU A 126 8.17 0.34 4.64
C GLU A 126 8.43 1.03 3.29
N LYS A 127 9.35 0.45 2.49
CA LYS A 127 9.66 0.94 1.14
C LYS A 127 8.57 0.51 0.16
N THR A 128 8.23 1.39 -0.78
CA THR A 128 7.42 1.03 -1.95
C THR A 128 8.32 0.69 -3.13
N ILE A 129 7.80 -0.12 -4.05
CA ILE A 129 8.54 -0.58 -5.21
C ILE A 129 8.93 0.57 -6.15
N ARG A 130 10.16 0.49 -6.67
CA ARG A 130 10.82 1.49 -7.53
C ARG A 130 11.67 0.78 -8.59
N PHE A 131 11.93 1.45 -9.69
CA PHE A 131 12.86 0.90 -10.69
C PHE A 131 14.29 0.95 -10.16
N ASN A 132 15.01 -0.17 -10.23
CA ASN A 132 16.41 -0.25 -9.79
C ASN A 132 17.31 0.79 -10.47
N ASN A 133 17.14 0.97 -11.78
CA ASN A 133 17.97 1.89 -12.57
C ASN A 133 17.45 3.35 -12.55
N ARG A 134 16.29 3.59 -11.93
CA ARG A 134 15.68 4.92 -11.78
C ARG A 134 15.08 5.03 -10.37
N PRO A 135 15.92 5.17 -9.32
CA PRO A 135 15.47 5.04 -7.93
C PRO A 135 14.44 6.10 -7.52
N ASN A 136 14.33 7.21 -8.25
CA ASN A 136 13.29 8.23 -8.02
C ASN A 136 11.93 7.87 -8.63
N ASN A 137 11.84 6.84 -9.47
CA ASN A 137 10.64 6.45 -10.18
C ASN A 137 9.99 5.22 -9.52
N VAL A 138 8.84 5.44 -8.90
CA VAL A 138 7.92 4.37 -8.49
C VAL A 138 7.16 3.83 -9.70
N TYR A 139 6.72 2.57 -9.62
CA TYR A 139 5.95 1.92 -10.69
C TYR A 139 4.94 0.93 -10.12
N ILE A 140 3.99 0.49 -10.95
CA ILE A 140 3.05 -0.57 -10.61
C ILE A 140 3.47 -1.83 -11.37
N PRO A 141 3.86 -2.93 -10.68
CA PRO A 141 4.25 -4.15 -11.36
C PRO A 141 3.10 -4.78 -12.15
N GLY A 142 3.43 -5.38 -13.30
CA GLY A 142 2.47 -6.12 -14.12
C GLY A 142 1.86 -7.30 -13.35
N SER A 143 2.61 -7.90 -12.42
CA SER A 143 2.11 -8.93 -11.51
C SER A 143 1.02 -8.43 -10.55
N SER A 144 1.14 -7.19 -10.06
CA SER A 144 0.11 -6.57 -9.20
C SER A 144 -1.18 -6.31 -9.98
N LEU A 145 -1.06 -5.79 -11.21
CA LEU A 145 -2.20 -5.57 -12.11
C LEU A 145 -2.88 -6.90 -12.48
N LYS A 146 -2.08 -7.90 -12.86
CA LYS A 146 -2.56 -9.23 -13.24
C LYS A 146 -3.23 -9.94 -12.09
N GLY A 147 -2.73 -9.79 -10.86
CA GLY A 147 -3.35 -10.33 -9.65
C GLY A 147 -4.77 -9.79 -9.45
N SER A 148 -4.95 -8.47 -9.52
CA SER A 148 -6.26 -7.83 -9.37
C SER A 148 -7.24 -8.24 -10.48
N ILE A 149 -6.79 -8.22 -11.74
CA ILE A 149 -7.62 -8.68 -12.88
C ILE A 149 -7.99 -10.16 -12.73
N SER A 150 -7.05 -11.00 -12.29
CA SER A 150 -7.28 -12.42 -12.09
C SER A 150 -8.34 -12.71 -11.03
N THR A 151 -8.30 -12.00 -9.89
CA THR A 151 -9.32 -12.13 -8.85
C THR A 151 -10.71 -11.80 -9.38
N ALA A 152 -10.87 -10.64 -10.03
CA ALA A 152 -12.16 -10.20 -10.53
C ALA A 152 -12.72 -11.13 -11.62
N TYR A 153 -11.88 -11.56 -12.56
CA TYR A 153 -12.28 -12.47 -13.63
C TYR A 153 -12.63 -13.87 -13.11
N GLN A 154 -11.88 -14.39 -12.14
CA GLN A 154 -12.23 -15.64 -11.48
C GLN A 154 -13.59 -15.56 -10.79
N GLU A 155 -13.89 -14.45 -10.11
CA GLU A 155 -15.21 -14.23 -9.51
C GLU A 155 -16.32 -14.19 -10.56
N TYR A 156 -16.10 -13.47 -11.67
CA TYR A 156 -17.04 -13.40 -12.78
C TYR A 156 -17.37 -14.78 -13.36
N ILE A 157 -16.35 -15.61 -13.62
CA ILE A 157 -16.57 -16.97 -14.11
C ILE A 157 -17.21 -17.85 -13.02
N TYR A 158 -16.80 -17.73 -11.77
CA TYR A 158 -17.38 -18.49 -10.65
C TYR A 158 -18.88 -18.24 -10.49
N LYS A 159 -19.30 -16.96 -10.55
CA LYS A 159 -20.70 -16.54 -10.43
C LYS A 159 -21.54 -16.99 -11.62
N LYS A 160 -20.94 -17.07 -12.82
CA LYS A 160 -21.63 -17.51 -14.05
C LYS A 160 -21.72 -19.03 -14.20
N ASP A 161 -20.60 -19.72 -14.00
CA ASP A 161 -20.48 -21.16 -14.19
C ASP A 161 -19.37 -21.73 -13.29
N LYS A 162 -19.78 -22.29 -12.16
CA LYS A 162 -18.89 -22.93 -11.21
C LYS A 162 -18.12 -24.11 -11.80
N LYS A 163 -18.71 -24.92 -12.69
CA LYS A 163 -18.02 -26.07 -13.30
C LYS A 163 -16.90 -25.61 -14.22
N LYS A 164 -17.18 -24.58 -15.02
CA LYS A 164 -16.18 -23.92 -15.87
C LYS A 164 -15.06 -23.29 -15.05
N TRP A 165 -15.40 -22.62 -13.95
CA TRP A 165 -14.41 -22.11 -13.01
C TRP A 165 -13.50 -23.21 -12.46
N GLU A 166 -14.08 -24.35 -12.05
CA GLU A 166 -13.29 -25.48 -11.54
C GLU A 166 -12.34 -26.03 -12.60
N LYS A 167 -12.81 -26.20 -13.84
CA LYS A 167 -11.97 -26.66 -14.97
C LYS A 167 -10.79 -25.71 -15.23
N TRP A 168 -10.99 -24.40 -15.11
CA TRP A 168 -10.00 -23.39 -15.50
C TRP A 168 -9.03 -22.98 -14.41
N PHE A 169 -9.46 -22.98 -13.14
CA PHE A 169 -8.72 -22.34 -12.05
C PHE A 169 -8.45 -23.25 -10.84
N LYS A 170 -9.22 -24.33 -10.65
CA LYS A 170 -9.02 -25.23 -9.49
C LYS A 170 -7.76 -26.07 -9.62
N ASN A 171 -7.32 -26.35 -10.84
CA ASN A 171 -6.06 -27.04 -11.06
C ASN A 171 -4.90 -26.09 -10.74
N SER A 172 -4.02 -26.53 -9.83
CA SER A 172 -2.85 -25.78 -9.39
C SER A 172 -1.71 -25.77 -10.42
N ASN A 173 -1.82 -26.50 -11.54
CA ASN A 173 -0.81 -26.51 -12.59
C ASN A 173 -0.77 -25.15 -13.34
N PRO A 174 0.32 -24.35 -13.18
CA PRO A 174 0.40 -23.03 -13.80
C PRO A 174 0.37 -23.08 -15.34
N SER A 175 0.81 -24.20 -15.94
CA SER A 175 0.83 -24.37 -17.40
C SER A 175 -0.58 -24.45 -18.01
N GLN A 176 -1.57 -24.82 -17.21
CA GLN A 176 -2.96 -24.99 -17.61
C GLN A 176 -3.85 -23.81 -17.19
N ASN A 177 -3.32 -22.87 -16.40
CA ASN A 177 -4.06 -21.70 -15.95
C ASN A 177 -4.34 -20.74 -17.12
N LEU A 178 -5.61 -20.29 -17.24
CA LEU A 178 -6.05 -19.34 -18.28
C LEU A 178 -5.16 -18.09 -18.35
N PHE A 179 -4.74 -17.58 -17.19
CA PHE A 179 -3.93 -16.36 -17.11
C PHE A 179 -2.50 -16.54 -17.60
N LYS A 180 -2.04 -17.74 -17.99
CA LYS A 180 -0.78 -17.91 -18.70
C LYS A 180 -0.75 -17.12 -20.02
N GLU A 181 -1.90 -17.06 -20.70
CA GLU A 181 -2.04 -16.37 -21.99
C GLU A 181 -2.31 -14.86 -21.84
N LEU A 182 -2.48 -14.38 -20.62
CA LEU A 182 -2.54 -12.95 -20.31
C LEU A 182 -1.16 -12.45 -19.84
N SER A 183 -0.55 -11.54 -20.57
CA SER A 183 0.67 -10.84 -20.18
C SER A 183 0.38 -9.37 -19.93
N ILE A 184 0.93 -8.83 -18.85
CA ILE A 184 0.83 -7.41 -18.50
C ILE A 184 2.24 -6.95 -18.16
N ALA A 185 2.72 -5.92 -18.84
CA ALA A 185 4.03 -5.33 -18.57
C ALA A 185 4.01 -4.52 -17.26
N ASP A 186 5.19 -4.24 -16.71
CA ASP A 186 5.32 -3.29 -15.62
C ASP A 186 4.89 -1.90 -16.10
N ALA A 187 4.07 -1.22 -15.30
CA ALA A 187 3.51 0.07 -15.69
C ALA A 187 4.53 1.18 -15.53
N ILE A 188 4.88 1.82 -16.64
CA ILE A 188 5.87 2.90 -16.70
C ILE A 188 5.19 4.22 -16.27
N PRO A 189 5.78 4.98 -15.34
CA PRO A 189 5.21 6.25 -14.90
C PRO A 189 5.35 7.31 -15.99
N LEU A 190 4.23 7.87 -16.42
CA LEU A 190 4.21 9.16 -17.14
C LEU A 190 4.36 10.32 -16.16
N LYS A 191 3.75 10.17 -14.99
CA LYS A 191 3.73 11.16 -13.92
C LYS A 191 3.55 10.41 -12.63
N ALA A 192 4.56 10.35 -11.77
CA ALA A 192 4.45 9.63 -10.51
C ALA A 192 4.95 10.46 -9.34
N TYR A 193 4.26 10.34 -8.23
CA TYR A 193 4.59 10.98 -6.98
C TYR A 193 4.78 9.93 -5.91
N SER A 194 5.68 10.19 -4.97
CA SER A 194 5.88 9.33 -3.82
C SER A 194 5.93 10.15 -2.55
N ILE A 195 5.19 9.73 -1.54
CA ILE A 195 5.20 10.38 -0.23
C ILE A 195 5.23 9.36 0.89
N ILE A 196 5.92 9.71 1.98
CA ILE A 196 5.95 8.97 3.22
C ILE A 196 4.93 9.55 4.19
N GLY A 197 4.14 8.67 4.78
CA GLY A 197 3.14 8.97 5.79
C GLY A 197 2.82 7.72 6.61
N TYR A 198 1.53 7.56 6.94
CA TYR A 198 1.08 6.48 7.81
C TYR A 198 -0.04 5.66 7.15
N ALA A 199 -0.01 4.35 7.31
CA ALA A 199 -1.16 3.48 7.09
C ALA A 199 -1.82 3.31 8.45
N LEU A 200 -3.07 3.75 8.53
CA LEU A 200 -3.90 3.72 9.73
C LEU A 200 -4.97 2.66 9.52
N ASN A 201 -5.06 1.71 10.43
CA ASN A 201 -6.19 0.80 10.48
C ASN A 201 -7.36 1.49 11.20
N LYS A 202 -8.55 1.43 10.63
CA LYS A 202 -9.76 2.07 11.17
C LYS A 202 -10.90 1.06 11.21
N GLU A 203 -11.69 1.09 12.26
CA GLU A 203 -12.89 0.26 12.34
C GLU A 203 -13.94 0.72 11.32
N ARG A 204 -14.76 -0.22 10.87
CA ARG A 204 -15.89 0.06 9.95
C ARG A 204 -17.22 0.12 10.68
N PHE A 205 -17.42 -0.71 11.69
CA PHE A 205 -18.74 -0.96 12.30
C PHE A 205 -18.83 -0.52 13.76
N GLU A 206 -17.75 0.05 14.30
CA GLU A 206 -17.64 0.49 15.69
C GLU A 206 -16.91 1.83 15.74
N GLU A 207 -17.28 2.68 16.69
CA GLU A 207 -16.53 3.89 17.02
C GLU A 207 -15.29 3.49 17.84
N ASP A 208 -14.20 3.17 17.14
CA ASP A 208 -12.88 2.98 17.73
C ASP A 208 -11.81 3.65 16.85
N ASP A 209 -11.01 4.50 17.47
CA ASP A 209 -9.89 5.19 16.82
C ASP A 209 -8.53 4.53 17.11
N GLN A 210 -8.52 3.44 17.87
CA GLN A 210 -7.31 2.71 18.29
C GLN A 210 -6.96 1.57 17.34
N GLY A 211 -6.46 1.93 16.16
CA GLY A 211 -5.93 0.96 15.19
C GLY A 211 -4.39 0.90 15.17
N PRO A 212 -3.82 -0.25 14.75
CA PRO A 212 -2.41 -0.31 14.38
C PRO A 212 -2.03 0.76 13.36
N THR A 213 -0.83 1.31 13.52
CA THR A 213 -0.26 2.32 12.62
C THR A 213 1.08 1.84 12.09
N ILE A 214 1.26 1.96 10.77
CA ILE A 214 2.49 1.57 10.07
C ILE A 214 3.04 2.80 9.34
N LYS A 215 4.36 2.98 9.36
CA LYS A 215 5.05 4.01 8.57
C LYS A 215 5.42 3.44 7.22
N LEU A 216 5.08 4.15 6.15
CA LEU A 216 5.37 3.66 4.82
C LEU A 216 5.54 4.79 3.81
N GLU A 217 6.18 4.43 2.73
CA GLU A 217 6.17 5.15 1.48
C GLU A 217 5.00 4.69 0.59
N THR A 218 4.39 5.62 -0.13
CA THR A 218 3.31 5.33 -1.08
C THR A 218 3.58 5.97 -2.44
N ILE A 219 3.12 5.34 -3.52
CA ILE A 219 2.80 6.02 -4.77
C ILE A 219 1.60 6.92 -4.47
N PHE A 220 1.82 8.23 -4.47
CA PHE A 220 0.84 9.17 -3.96
C PHE A 220 -0.17 9.59 -5.03
N SER A 221 -1.44 9.62 -4.66
CA SER A 221 -2.51 10.25 -5.42
C SER A 221 -3.63 10.70 -4.48
N ASN A 222 -4.26 11.82 -4.80
CA ASN A 222 -5.44 12.33 -4.12
C ASN A 222 -6.38 13.02 -5.12
N GLU A 223 -7.37 13.75 -4.63
CA GLU A 223 -8.37 14.44 -5.43
C GLU A 223 -7.79 15.57 -6.32
N LYS A 224 -6.61 16.11 -5.99
CA LYS A 224 -5.95 17.23 -6.71
C LYS A 224 -4.73 16.82 -7.52
N GLN A 225 -4.08 15.73 -7.16
CA GLN A 225 -2.80 15.30 -7.70
C GLN A 225 -2.83 13.79 -7.92
N GLN A 226 -2.75 13.35 -9.17
CA GLN A 226 -2.82 11.94 -9.55
C GLN A 226 -1.50 11.47 -10.16
N SER A 227 -1.10 10.25 -9.82
CA SER A 227 -0.05 9.51 -10.50
C SER A 227 -0.64 8.74 -11.67
N ILE A 228 0.00 8.84 -12.83
CA ILE A 228 -0.43 8.30 -14.12
C ILE A 228 0.69 7.42 -14.69
N PHE A 229 0.29 6.25 -15.18
CA PHE A 229 1.18 5.24 -15.75
C PHE A 229 0.62 4.75 -17.08
N GLU A 230 1.48 4.12 -17.87
CA GLU A 230 1.10 3.36 -19.05
C GLU A 230 1.65 1.93 -18.96
N THR A 231 0.89 0.98 -19.47
CA THR A 231 1.33 -0.41 -19.60
C THR A 231 0.71 -1.05 -20.84
N ASP A 232 1.35 -2.11 -21.31
CA ASP A 232 0.85 -2.96 -22.38
C ASP A 232 0.25 -4.25 -21.79
N LEU A 233 -0.96 -4.58 -22.23
CA LEU A 233 -1.66 -5.83 -21.95
C LEU A 233 -1.73 -6.64 -23.25
N THR A 234 -1.27 -7.88 -23.21
CA THR A 234 -1.29 -8.80 -24.34
C THR A 234 -2.11 -10.04 -24.00
N ILE A 235 -3.08 -10.36 -24.85
CA ILE A 235 -3.83 -11.62 -24.82
C ILE A 235 -3.29 -12.49 -25.96
N LYS A 236 -2.63 -13.58 -25.61
CA LYS A 236 -2.10 -14.57 -26.55
C LYS A 236 -3.22 -15.45 -27.08
N ASP A 237 -2.95 -16.12 -28.19
CA ASP A 237 -3.91 -17.06 -28.78
C ASP A 237 -4.04 -18.30 -27.90
N PHE A 238 -5.28 -18.76 -27.72
CA PHE A 238 -5.57 -19.95 -26.95
C PHE A 238 -5.52 -21.19 -27.84
N TYR A 239 -4.76 -22.21 -27.43
CA TYR A 239 -4.78 -23.52 -28.10
C TYR A 239 -5.99 -24.38 -27.68
N ASP A 240 -6.52 -24.11 -26.49
CA ASP A 240 -7.72 -24.75 -25.95
C ASP A 240 -8.95 -23.92 -26.36
N LEU A 241 -9.74 -24.44 -27.30
CA LEU A 241 -10.91 -23.74 -27.87
C LEU A 241 -11.99 -23.44 -26.83
N ASP A 242 -11.99 -24.13 -25.68
CA ASP A 242 -12.92 -23.81 -24.61
C ASP A 242 -12.53 -22.53 -23.88
N LYS A 243 -11.26 -22.11 -23.93
CA LYS A 243 -10.73 -20.95 -23.21
C LYS A 243 -10.80 -19.70 -24.07
N GLU A 244 -11.44 -18.68 -23.54
CA GLU A 244 -11.47 -17.36 -24.14
C GLU A 244 -11.32 -16.30 -23.04
N VAL A 245 -10.57 -15.25 -23.36
CA VAL A 245 -10.50 -14.02 -22.58
C VAL A 245 -10.55 -12.88 -23.57
N ASP A 246 -11.56 -12.03 -23.43
CA ASP A 246 -11.65 -10.77 -24.17
C ASP A 246 -11.45 -9.57 -23.25
N ILE A 247 -10.96 -8.45 -23.81
CA ILE A 247 -10.77 -7.22 -23.05
C ILE A 247 -12.10 -6.70 -22.48
N LYS A 248 -13.20 -6.82 -23.22
CA LYS A 248 -14.53 -6.38 -22.73
C LYS A 248 -14.99 -7.23 -21.56
N GLU A 249 -14.70 -8.53 -21.57
CA GLU A 249 -14.97 -9.40 -20.43
C GLU A 249 -14.10 -9.07 -19.21
N ILE A 250 -12.81 -8.75 -19.42
CA ILE A 250 -11.94 -8.25 -18.33
C ILE A 250 -12.51 -6.96 -17.74
N GLN A 251 -12.88 -5.99 -18.57
CA GLN A 251 -13.44 -4.71 -18.11
C GLN A 251 -14.72 -4.94 -17.30
N LYS A 252 -15.62 -5.78 -17.82
CA LYS A 252 -16.87 -6.14 -17.16
C LYS A 252 -16.62 -6.85 -15.83
N ALA A 253 -15.78 -7.88 -15.81
CA ALA A 253 -15.45 -8.63 -14.61
C ALA A 253 -14.83 -7.74 -13.53
N CYS A 254 -13.89 -6.88 -13.91
CA CYS A 254 -13.27 -5.92 -13.00
C CYS A 254 -14.31 -4.97 -12.41
N ASN A 255 -15.17 -4.38 -13.24
CA ASN A 255 -16.21 -3.46 -12.76
C ASN A 255 -17.27 -4.15 -11.88
N GLU A 256 -17.70 -5.37 -12.23
CA GLU A 256 -18.65 -6.14 -11.40
C GLU A 256 -18.07 -6.51 -10.03
N HIS A 257 -16.77 -6.74 -9.93
CA HIS A 257 -16.10 -7.03 -8.66
C HIS A 257 -15.77 -5.76 -7.85
N TYR A 258 -15.15 -4.76 -8.50
CA TYR A 258 -14.54 -3.62 -7.83
C TYR A 258 -15.49 -2.44 -7.62
N LEU A 259 -16.45 -2.16 -8.51
CA LEU A 259 -17.36 -1.03 -8.33
C LEU A 259 -18.25 -1.15 -7.08
N PRO A 260 -18.86 -2.31 -6.77
CA PRO A 260 -19.67 -2.42 -5.56
C PRO A 260 -18.85 -2.18 -4.28
N ILE A 261 -17.59 -2.64 -4.26
CA ILE A 261 -16.66 -2.39 -3.15
C ILE A 261 -16.32 -0.89 -3.08
N PHE A 262 -16.09 -0.26 -4.23
CA PHE A 262 -15.77 1.16 -4.32
C PHE A 262 -16.92 2.03 -3.81
N GLU A 263 -18.13 1.81 -4.32
CA GLU A 263 -19.34 2.53 -3.94
C GLU A 263 -19.68 2.36 -2.45
N GLN A 264 -19.46 1.15 -1.90
CA GLN A 264 -19.72 0.87 -0.49
C GLN A 264 -18.92 1.78 0.44
N MET A 265 -17.72 2.22 0.05
CA MET A 265 -16.90 3.11 0.88
C MET A 265 -17.54 4.49 1.11
N PHE A 266 -18.51 4.89 0.30
CA PHE A 266 -19.18 6.20 0.39
C PHE A 266 -20.56 6.13 1.04
N LYS A 267 -21.05 4.92 1.37
CA LYS A 267 -22.34 4.68 1.99
C LYS A 267 -22.19 4.60 3.52
N PRO A 268 -23.07 5.23 4.31
CA PRO A 268 -22.99 5.20 5.77
C PRO A 268 -23.54 3.90 6.39
N TYR A 269 -23.85 2.89 5.57
CA TYR A 269 -24.39 1.62 6.03
C TYR A 269 -23.89 0.47 5.15
N ALA A 270 -23.77 -0.71 5.74
CA ALA A 270 -23.46 -1.96 5.05
C ALA A 270 -24.38 -3.09 5.52
N THR A 271 -24.44 -4.16 4.74
CA THR A 271 -25.00 -5.44 5.21
C THR A 271 -23.88 -6.24 5.84
N PHE A 272 -23.94 -6.44 7.16
CA PHE A 272 -22.98 -7.24 7.93
C PHE A 272 -23.74 -8.35 8.66
N LYS A 273 -23.32 -9.61 8.45
CA LYS A 273 -24.00 -10.80 9.03
C LYS A 273 -25.52 -10.83 8.77
N GLY A 274 -25.93 -10.44 7.56
CA GLY A 274 -27.34 -10.40 7.15
C GLY A 274 -28.17 -9.26 7.75
N LYS A 275 -27.56 -8.33 8.49
CA LYS A 275 -28.23 -7.17 9.07
C LYS A 275 -27.67 -5.88 8.50
N LYS A 276 -28.52 -4.87 8.37
CA LYS A 276 -28.07 -3.50 8.09
C LYS A 276 -27.38 -2.96 9.35
N VAL A 277 -26.15 -2.51 9.20
CA VAL A 277 -25.33 -1.87 10.24
C VAL A 277 -24.78 -0.56 9.71
N ASP A 278 -24.42 0.34 10.62
CA ASP A 278 -23.71 1.57 10.25
C ASP A 278 -22.29 1.23 9.78
N ASP A 279 -21.82 1.94 8.75
CA ASP A 279 -20.46 1.82 8.22
C ASP A 279 -19.79 3.21 8.24
N PHE A 280 -18.87 3.41 9.17
CA PHE A 280 -18.19 4.69 9.43
C PHE A 280 -17.08 5.00 8.42
N THR A 281 -16.88 4.15 7.41
CA THR A 281 -15.77 4.29 6.45
C THR A 281 -15.73 5.66 5.75
N ASN A 282 -16.89 6.23 5.40
CA ASN A 282 -16.97 7.50 4.68
C ASN A 282 -16.62 8.72 5.54
N GLU A 283 -16.78 8.63 6.86
CA GLU A 283 -16.52 9.73 7.80
C GLU A 283 -15.04 10.09 7.91
N TYR A 284 -14.16 9.16 7.55
CA TYR A 284 -12.72 9.39 7.56
C TYR A 284 -12.23 10.27 6.41
N TYR A 285 -13.01 10.46 5.35
CA TYR A 285 -12.58 11.16 4.14
C TYR A 285 -12.63 12.67 4.29
N SER A 286 -11.87 13.37 3.44
CA SER A 286 -12.08 14.81 3.27
C SER A 286 -13.33 15.04 2.41
N ASP A 287 -14.03 16.16 2.63
CA ASP A 287 -15.17 16.55 1.80
C ASP A 287 -14.81 16.58 0.32
N ALA A 288 -13.62 17.10 -0.02
CA ALA A 288 -13.15 17.18 -1.39
C ALA A 288 -12.97 15.80 -2.05
N PHE A 289 -12.49 14.80 -1.30
CA PHE A 289 -12.39 13.43 -1.78
C PHE A 289 -13.76 12.78 -1.90
N TYR A 290 -14.61 12.94 -0.88
CA TYR A 290 -15.96 12.39 -0.84
C TYR A 290 -16.80 12.91 -2.02
N GLU A 291 -16.88 14.22 -2.19
CA GLU A 291 -17.67 14.86 -3.25
C GLU A 291 -17.21 14.47 -4.66
N LYS A 292 -15.89 14.34 -4.86
CA LYS A 292 -15.34 13.96 -6.16
C LYS A 292 -15.72 12.54 -6.58
N TYR A 293 -15.76 11.60 -5.63
CA TYR A 293 -15.83 10.17 -5.95
C TYR A 293 -17.12 9.46 -5.52
N LYS A 294 -17.98 10.06 -4.67
CA LYS A 294 -19.23 9.43 -4.21
C LYS A 294 -20.17 8.99 -5.33
N ASN A 295 -20.14 9.71 -6.45
CA ASN A 295 -20.96 9.44 -7.64
C ASN A 295 -20.11 8.99 -8.84
N PHE A 296 -18.87 8.53 -8.60
CA PHE A 296 -17.96 8.13 -9.66
C PHE A 296 -18.53 6.95 -10.47
N LYS A 297 -18.43 7.03 -11.80
CA LYS A 297 -18.74 5.94 -12.72
C LYS A 297 -17.67 5.86 -13.80
N PRO A 298 -17.11 4.66 -14.08
CA PRO A 298 -16.17 4.49 -15.17
C PRO A 298 -16.88 4.64 -16.52
N LYS A 299 -16.15 5.12 -17.53
CA LYS A 299 -16.59 5.12 -18.93
C LYS A 299 -16.56 3.69 -19.51
N GLU A 300 -17.13 3.52 -20.71
CA GLU A 300 -17.17 2.22 -21.40
C GLU A 300 -15.79 1.59 -21.62
N ASN A 301 -14.78 2.40 -21.95
CA ASN A 301 -13.39 1.95 -22.13
C ASN A 301 -12.59 1.89 -20.81
N GLN A 302 -13.25 2.00 -19.65
CA GLN A 302 -12.61 2.07 -18.34
C GLN A 302 -13.06 0.96 -17.41
N PHE A 303 -12.16 0.58 -16.51
CA PHE A 303 -12.45 -0.34 -15.42
C PHE A 303 -11.66 -0.02 -14.16
N LEU A 304 -12.24 -0.31 -13.01
CA LEU A 304 -11.55 -0.17 -11.72
C LEU A 304 -10.79 -1.44 -11.37
N ILE A 305 -9.64 -1.26 -10.74
CA ILE A 305 -8.94 -2.31 -10.00
C ILE A 305 -8.45 -1.76 -8.66
N ARG A 306 -8.11 -2.66 -7.75
CA ARG A 306 -7.44 -2.32 -6.49
C ARG A 306 -6.14 -3.09 -6.34
N VAL A 307 -5.03 -2.38 -6.14
CA VAL A 307 -3.66 -2.93 -6.11
C VAL A 307 -2.90 -2.55 -4.83
N GLY A 308 -1.91 -3.38 -4.49
CA GLY A 308 -1.01 -3.14 -3.36
C GLY A 308 -1.46 -3.80 -2.06
N LYS A 309 -0.59 -3.72 -1.04
CA LYS A 309 -0.69 -4.44 0.25
C LYS A 309 -1.99 -4.17 1.00
N TYR A 310 -2.49 -2.93 0.92
CA TYR A 310 -3.66 -2.47 1.68
C TYR A 310 -4.97 -2.51 0.86
N SER A 311 -5.06 -3.39 -0.15
CA SER A 311 -6.27 -3.58 -0.96
C SER A 311 -7.46 -4.18 -0.19
N GLN A 312 -7.23 -4.69 1.02
CA GLN A 312 -8.25 -5.31 1.90
C GLN A 312 -8.81 -6.62 1.34
N ALA A 313 -9.44 -7.40 2.23
CA ALA A 313 -9.77 -8.78 1.93
C ALA A 313 -10.83 -8.92 0.83
N ARG A 314 -11.89 -8.11 0.86
CA ARG A 314 -12.94 -8.15 -0.18
C ARG A 314 -12.40 -7.98 -1.61
N ALA A 315 -11.39 -7.12 -1.81
CA ALA A 315 -10.88 -6.78 -3.13
C ALA A 315 -9.85 -7.79 -3.69
N VAL A 316 -9.36 -8.71 -2.84
CA VAL A 316 -8.34 -9.71 -3.20
C VAL A 316 -8.85 -11.14 -3.10
N THR A 317 -10.16 -11.34 -2.90
CA THR A 317 -10.78 -12.66 -2.77
C THR A 317 -12.15 -12.72 -3.42
N ILE A 318 -12.52 -13.92 -3.89
CA ILE A 318 -13.75 -14.20 -4.63
C ILE A 318 -14.97 -14.22 -3.70
N ASP A 319 -15.92 -13.35 -3.99
CA ASP A 319 -17.25 -13.30 -3.37
C ASP A 319 -18.01 -14.62 -3.56
N GLY A 320 -18.64 -15.12 -2.49
CA GLY A 320 -19.25 -16.46 -2.43
C GLY A 320 -18.27 -17.61 -2.08
N MET A 321 -16.95 -17.41 -2.22
CA MET A 321 -15.92 -18.38 -1.78
C MET A 321 -15.11 -17.89 -0.58
N ARG A 322 -15.19 -16.59 -0.28
CA ARG A 322 -14.35 -15.90 0.70
C ARG A 322 -14.54 -16.43 2.13
N LYS A 323 -13.42 -16.63 2.82
CA LYS A 323 -13.36 -16.99 4.25
C LYS A 323 -12.28 -16.15 4.94
N ILE A 324 -12.67 -15.01 5.50
CA ILE A 324 -11.77 -14.08 6.20
C ILE A 324 -11.74 -14.44 7.68
N ARG A 325 -10.57 -14.81 8.19
CA ARG A 325 -10.39 -15.02 9.63
C ARG A 325 -10.16 -13.67 10.32
N VAL A 326 -11.14 -13.21 11.07
CA VAL A 326 -11.13 -11.92 11.79
C VAL A 326 -11.04 -12.15 13.29
N LYS A 327 -10.19 -11.36 13.96
CA LYS A 327 -10.11 -11.35 15.41
C LYS A 327 -11.18 -10.40 15.95
N VAL A 328 -12.23 -10.94 16.55
CA VAL A 328 -13.38 -10.15 17.04
C VAL A 328 -13.28 -9.79 18.52
N SER A 329 -12.37 -10.42 19.27
CA SER A 329 -12.02 -9.98 20.61
C SER A 329 -10.65 -10.51 21.04
N GLY A 330 -10.06 -9.85 22.05
CA GLY A 330 -8.80 -10.24 22.68
C GLY A 330 -7.61 -9.37 22.26
N GLY A 331 -6.72 -9.09 23.22
CA GLY A 331 -5.75 -8.00 23.13
C GLY A 331 -6.28 -6.71 23.78
N GLY A 332 -5.38 -5.81 24.17
CA GLY A 332 -5.65 -4.64 25.02
C GLY A 332 -5.33 -4.88 26.51
N PRO A 333 -5.33 -3.83 27.35
CA PRO A 333 -4.87 -3.89 28.75
C PRO A 333 -5.59 -4.94 29.59
N ARG A 334 -6.85 -5.26 29.24
CA ARG A 334 -7.75 -6.14 30.00
C ARG A 334 -7.64 -7.63 29.66
N ARG A 335 -6.66 -8.08 28.85
CA ARG A 335 -6.39 -9.50 28.55
C ARG A 335 -7.64 -10.37 28.28
N LYS A 336 -8.60 -9.88 27.49
CA LYS A 336 -9.72 -10.73 27.04
C LYS A 336 -9.17 -11.89 26.19
N PRO A 337 -9.74 -13.10 26.28
CA PRO A 337 -9.32 -14.22 25.44
C PRO A 337 -9.49 -13.88 23.96
N ASN A 338 -8.56 -14.37 23.14
CA ASN A 338 -8.63 -14.15 21.70
C ASN A 338 -9.79 -14.94 21.10
N LYS A 339 -10.79 -14.24 20.54
CA LYS A 339 -11.87 -14.85 19.76
C LYS A 339 -11.67 -14.55 18.29
N TRP A 340 -11.81 -15.59 17.48
CA TRP A 340 -11.70 -15.52 16.02
C TRP A 340 -13.02 -15.95 15.39
N GLU A 341 -13.43 -15.24 14.34
CA GLU A 341 -14.59 -15.59 13.52
C GLU A 341 -14.18 -15.68 12.05
N THR A 342 -14.90 -16.49 11.28
CA THR A 342 -14.77 -16.53 9.83
C THR A 342 -15.88 -15.70 9.22
N LEU A 343 -15.53 -14.63 8.51
CA LEU A 343 -16.45 -13.65 7.93
C LEU A 343 -16.29 -13.57 6.41
N ASP A 344 -17.27 -12.98 5.76
CA ASP A 344 -17.32 -12.70 4.33
C ASP A 344 -16.83 -11.28 3.96
N GLN A 345 -16.51 -10.46 4.96
CA GLN A 345 -15.94 -9.12 4.79
C GLN A 345 -15.05 -8.73 5.97
N GLU A 346 -14.11 -7.80 5.73
CA GLU A 346 -13.27 -7.21 6.77
C GLU A 346 -14.08 -6.29 7.72
N THR A 347 -13.70 -6.22 9.00
CA THR A 347 -14.29 -5.27 9.97
C THR A 347 -13.52 -3.97 10.06
N THR A 348 -12.28 -3.94 9.56
CA THR A 348 -11.42 -2.75 9.51
C THR A 348 -11.02 -2.39 8.10
N THR A 349 -10.69 -1.13 7.90
CA THR A 349 -10.20 -0.56 6.64
C THR A 349 -8.85 0.11 6.87
N TRP A 350 -7.93 -0.07 5.92
CA TRP A 350 -6.64 0.61 5.94
C TRP A 350 -6.70 1.88 5.11
N MET A 351 -6.22 2.98 5.67
CA MET A 351 -6.23 4.29 5.03
C MET A 351 -4.89 5.01 5.19
N PHE A 352 -4.53 5.81 4.19
CA PHE A 352 -3.39 6.70 4.25
C PHE A 352 -3.73 7.93 5.07
N GLY A 353 -2.92 8.21 6.08
CA GLY A 353 -3.01 9.38 6.94
C GLY A 353 -1.73 10.22 6.91
N VAL A 354 -1.91 11.54 6.97
CA VAL A 354 -0.77 12.47 7.03
C VAL A 354 -0.11 12.50 8.41
N SER A 355 -0.82 12.09 9.46
CA SER A 355 -0.34 12.01 10.84
C SER A 355 -0.64 10.65 11.48
N GLU A 356 0.14 10.27 12.50
CA GLU A 356 0.10 8.94 13.14
C GLU A 356 -1.26 8.61 13.78
N ARG A 357 -2.07 9.62 14.12
CA ARG A 357 -3.37 9.46 14.81
C ARG A 357 -4.50 10.22 14.12
N SER A 358 -4.41 10.43 12.81
CA SER A 358 -5.49 11.08 12.07
C SER A 358 -6.78 10.25 12.08
N ASN A 359 -7.91 10.89 12.36
CA ASN A 359 -9.27 10.32 12.25
C ASN A 359 -10.09 11.00 11.15
N GLN A 360 -9.50 11.90 10.38
CA GLN A 360 -10.16 12.66 9.33
C GLN A 360 -9.16 12.94 8.20
N ASN A 361 -9.67 13.31 7.03
CA ASN A 361 -8.88 13.60 5.83
C ASN A 361 -7.96 12.43 5.43
N LEU A 362 -8.44 11.20 5.61
CA LEU A 362 -7.77 9.99 5.21
C LEU A 362 -8.11 9.63 3.77
N LEU A 363 -7.25 8.84 3.13
CA LEU A 363 -7.47 8.34 1.77
C LEU A 363 -7.47 6.81 1.77
N PRO A 364 -8.44 6.13 1.14
CA PRO A 364 -8.41 4.68 1.06
C PRO A 364 -7.26 4.22 0.16
N PHE A 365 -6.64 3.07 0.42
CA PHE A 365 -5.51 2.61 -0.41
C PHE A 365 -5.95 1.90 -1.70
N GLY A 366 -5.12 2.03 -2.73
CA GLY A 366 -4.95 1.04 -3.78
C GLY A 366 -5.81 1.21 -5.04
N TRP A 367 -6.66 2.23 -5.13
CA TRP A 367 -7.61 2.35 -6.24
C TRP A 367 -6.96 2.90 -7.50
N VAL A 368 -7.13 2.17 -8.61
CA VAL A 368 -6.60 2.52 -9.92
C VAL A 368 -7.73 2.44 -10.96
N LEU A 369 -7.87 3.50 -11.74
CA LEU A 369 -8.72 3.52 -12.93
C LEU A 369 -7.86 3.14 -14.13
N CYS A 370 -8.22 2.04 -14.78
CA CYS A 370 -7.60 1.58 -16.02
C CYS A 370 -8.45 2.05 -17.20
N GLU A 371 -7.81 2.64 -18.20
CA GLU A 371 -8.43 3.10 -19.44
C GLU A 371 -7.74 2.44 -20.64
N VAL A 372 -8.52 1.77 -21.49
CA VAL A 372 -8.02 1.23 -22.76
C VAL A 372 -7.90 2.41 -23.74
N ILE A 373 -6.67 2.73 -24.15
CA ILE A 373 -6.37 3.89 -25.00
C ILE A 373 -5.96 3.53 -26.43
N ASP A 374 -5.54 2.29 -26.68
CA ASP A 374 -5.22 1.81 -28.03
C ASP A 374 -5.42 0.28 -28.13
N GLN A 375 -5.81 -0.18 -29.32
CA GLN A 375 -5.83 -1.58 -29.71
C GLN A 375 -4.73 -1.76 -30.76
N GLY A 376 -3.59 -2.30 -30.34
CA GLY A 376 -2.50 -2.59 -31.27
C GLY A 376 -2.96 -3.61 -32.30
N LYS A 377 -2.82 -3.27 -33.59
CA LYS A 377 -3.04 -4.19 -34.72
C LYS A 377 -2.12 -5.40 -34.64
#